data_AF-A0A3P5Y5H1-F1
#
_entry.id   AF-A0A3P5Y5H1-F1
#
_cell.length_a   1.000
_cell.length_b   1.000
_cell.length_c   1.000
_cell.angle_alpha   90.00
_cell.angle_beta   90.00
_cell.angle_gamma   90.00
#
_symmetry.space_group_name_H-M   'P 1'
#
loop_
_entity.id
_entity.type
_entity.pdbx_description
1 polymer ?
#
loop_
_entity_poly.entity_id
_entity_poly.type
_entity_poly.pdbx_seq_one_letter_code
_entity_poly.pdbx_strand_id
1 'polypeptide(L)'
;MSNKVKERREAKIAKAVEAENWKEVDRLLQQEQSNAERRDRYHHKKSLEENISRNYGKQRERHEIVASSDLTPEEALSLKELTQDIQKAKEALTILDRKIVEMVAEQGCSYKETARCISEHYKKMSDVTVKSHYLKAIRKLAPLLEDYR
;
A
#
# COMPACT_ATOMS: atom_id res chain seq x y z
N MET A 1 10.16 24.53 -1.51
CA MET A 1 11.49 23.90 -1.76
C MET A 1 11.81 24.07 -3.23
N SER A 2 12.72 24.98 -3.59
CA SER A 2 13.09 25.16 -5.00
C SER A 2 13.94 24.00 -5.50
N ASN A 3 13.63 23.49 -6.69
CA ASN A 3 14.36 22.39 -7.29
C ASN A 3 15.58 22.95 -8.03
N LYS A 4 16.75 22.92 -7.37
CA LYS A 4 18.05 23.39 -7.91
C LYS A 4 18.37 22.87 -9.33
N VAL A 5 17.83 21.72 -9.73
CA VAL A 5 18.01 21.16 -11.07
C VAL A 5 17.20 21.94 -12.12
N LYS A 6 15.97 22.34 -11.79
CA LYS A 6 15.10 23.14 -12.67
C LYS A 6 15.67 24.53 -12.89
N GLU A 7 16.09 25.20 -11.82
CA GLU A 7 16.72 26.54 -11.89
C GLU A 7 17.96 26.54 -12.78
N ARG A 8 18.83 25.52 -12.64
CA ARG A 8 20.02 25.37 -13.49
C ARG A 8 19.68 25.11 -14.95
N ARG A 9 18.60 24.39 -15.23
CA ARG A 9 18.13 24.13 -16.60
C ARG A 9 17.60 25.42 -17.23
N GLU A 10 16.75 26.16 -16.51
CA GLU A 10 16.18 27.44 -16.98
C GLU A 10 17.28 28.47 -17.26
N ALA A 11 18.28 28.58 -16.38
CA ALA A 11 19.43 29.44 -16.62
C ALA A 11 20.25 29.04 -17.86
N LYS A 12 20.33 27.74 -18.19
CA LYS A 12 20.99 27.26 -19.41
C LYS A 12 20.15 27.52 -20.66
N ILE A 13 18.82 27.40 -20.56
CA ILE A 13 17.90 27.73 -21.66
C ILE A 13 18.03 29.21 -22.00
N ALA A 14 18.00 30.11 -21.01
CA ALA A 14 18.15 31.54 -21.22
C ALA A 14 19.46 31.87 -21.97
N LYS A 15 20.58 31.29 -21.54
CA LYS A 15 21.88 31.44 -22.22
C LYS A 15 21.90 30.87 -23.63
N ALA A 16 21.21 29.76 -23.87
CA ALA A 16 21.12 29.15 -25.19
C ALA A 16 20.26 29.97 -26.16
N VAL A 17 19.21 30.62 -25.65
CA VAL A 17 18.38 31.58 -26.41
C VAL A 17 19.19 32.82 -26.78
N GLU A 18 19.93 33.40 -25.83
CA GLU A 18 20.84 34.54 -26.07
C GLU A 18 21.90 34.22 -27.14
N ALA A 19 22.35 32.96 -27.21
CA ALA A 19 23.32 32.49 -28.20
C ALA A 19 22.68 31.97 -29.51
N GLU A 20 21.36 32.13 -29.70
CA GLU A 20 20.58 31.60 -30.83
C GLU A 20 20.77 30.09 -31.09
N ASN A 21 21.15 29.33 -30.05
CA ASN A 21 21.42 27.91 -30.14
C ASN A 21 20.14 27.10 -29.88
N TRP A 22 19.26 27.09 -30.88
CA TRP A 22 17.96 26.40 -30.80
C TRP A 22 18.07 24.88 -30.57
N LYS A 23 19.16 24.25 -31.02
CA LYS A 23 19.42 22.83 -30.76
C LYS A 23 19.60 22.54 -29.27
N GLU A 24 20.32 23.41 -28.56
CA GLU A 24 20.52 23.28 -27.12
C GLU A 24 19.24 23.59 -26.34
N VAL A 25 18.44 24.57 -26.81
CA VAL A 25 17.12 24.86 -26.23
C VAL A 25 16.21 23.62 -26.31
N ASP A 26 16.06 23.02 -27.49
CA ASP A 26 15.25 21.82 -27.68
C ASP A 26 15.73 20.65 -26.80
N ARG A 27 17.04 20.39 -26.78
CA ARG A 27 17.64 19.36 -25.92
C ARG A 27 17.35 19.55 -24.43
N LEU A 28 17.43 20.80 -23.94
CA LEU A 28 17.16 21.12 -22.54
C LEU A 28 15.68 21.00 -22.19
N LEU A 29 14.78 21.37 -23.11
CA LEU A 29 13.33 21.18 -22.94
C LEU A 29 12.98 19.69 -22.87
N GLN A 30 13.60 18.85 -23.70
CA GLN A 30 13.40 17.39 -23.70
C GLN A 30 14.08 16.64 -22.55
N GLN A 31 14.87 17.34 -21.71
CA GLN A 31 15.71 16.69 -20.70
C GLN A 31 14.91 15.93 -19.63
N GLU A 32 13.77 16.46 -19.18
CA GLU A 32 12.91 15.79 -18.18
C GLU A 32 12.32 14.49 -18.74
N GLN A 33 11.81 14.54 -19.97
CA GLN A 33 11.27 13.37 -20.66
C GLN A 33 12.35 12.31 -20.90
N SER A 34 13.51 12.71 -21.42
CA SER A 34 14.64 11.79 -21.66
C SER A 34 15.11 11.10 -20.37
N ASN A 35 15.09 11.81 -19.25
CA ASN A 35 15.44 11.25 -17.95
C ASN A 35 14.39 10.25 -17.44
N ALA A 36 13.10 10.54 -17.65
CA ALA A 36 12.01 9.63 -17.32
C ALA A 36 12.14 8.32 -18.12
N GLU A 37 12.30 8.42 -19.44
CA GLU A 37 12.48 7.26 -20.31
C GLU A 37 13.72 6.43 -19.95
N ARG A 38 14.83 7.09 -19.56
CA ARG A 38 16.03 6.38 -19.08
C ARG A 38 15.76 5.59 -17.80
N ARG A 39 14.98 6.15 -16.87
CA ARG A 39 14.58 5.44 -15.64
C ARG A 39 13.65 4.27 -15.97
N ASP A 40 12.73 4.46 -16.89
CA ASP A 40 11.81 3.42 -17.32
C ASP A 40 12.56 2.25 -17.97
N ARG A 41 13.57 2.53 -18.82
CA ARG A 41 14.48 1.50 -19.37
C ARG A 41 15.29 0.77 -18.29
N TYR A 42 15.81 1.49 -17.30
CA TYR A 42 16.55 0.89 -16.17
C TYR A 42 15.68 -0.09 -15.37
N HIS A 43 14.38 0.19 -15.23
CA HIS A 43 13.42 -0.69 -14.56
C HIS A 43 12.70 -1.64 -15.53
N HIS A 44 13.18 -1.79 -16.76
CA HIS A 44 12.60 -2.67 -17.79
C HIS A 44 11.08 -2.47 -18.00
N LYS A 45 10.59 -1.24 -17.82
CA LYS A 45 9.18 -0.94 -18.09
C LYS A 45 8.89 -1.10 -19.57
N LYS A 46 7.68 -1.54 -19.87
CA LYS A 46 7.19 -1.76 -21.24
C LYS A 46 5.88 -1.00 -21.44
N SER A 47 5.60 -0.63 -22.69
CA SER A 47 4.33 0.00 -23.03
C SER A 47 3.18 -0.97 -22.80
N LEU A 48 2.08 -0.47 -22.24
CA LEU A 48 0.82 -1.21 -22.15
C LEU A 48 0.15 -1.36 -23.52
N GLU A 49 0.46 -0.46 -24.46
CA GLU A 49 0.04 -0.51 -25.87
C GLU A 49 1.01 -1.32 -26.74
N GLU A 50 1.97 -2.03 -26.12
CA GLU A 50 2.86 -2.90 -26.87
C GLU A 50 2.06 -4.09 -27.43
N ASN A 51 2.12 -4.29 -28.75
CA ASN A 51 1.54 -5.47 -29.38
C ASN A 51 2.34 -6.72 -28.96
N ILE A 52 1.65 -7.66 -28.31
CA ILE A 52 2.20 -8.91 -27.79
C ILE A 52 1.71 -10.15 -28.56
N SER A 53 1.08 -9.96 -29.72
CA SER A 53 0.57 -11.06 -30.54
C SER A 53 1.70 -11.95 -31.06
N ARG A 54 1.54 -13.28 -30.96
CA ARG A 54 2.51 -14.26 -31.49
C ARG A 54 2.31 -14.52 -32.98
N ASN A 55 1.08 -14.36 -33.49
CA ASN A 55 0.70 -14.63 -34.87
C ASN A 55 -0.12 -13.46 -35.43
N TYR A 56 0.02 -13.19 -36.72
CA TYR A 56 -0.62 -12.09 -37.47
C TYR A 56 -2.17 -12.06 -37.47
N GLY A 57 -2.85 -12.98 -36.79
CA GLY A 57 -4.30 -13.15 -36.85
C GLY A 57 -5.11 -12.34 -35.82
N LYS A 58 -4.51 -11.96 -34.68
CA LYS A 58 -5.18 -11.13 -33.66
C LYS A 58 -4.17 -10.19 -33.03
N GLN A 59 -4.34 -8.88 -33.21
CA GLN A 59 -3.61 -7.89 -32.43
C GLN A 59 -4.09 -8.00 -30.98
N ARG A 60 -3.13 -8.03 -30.06
CA ARG A 60 -3.37 -8.00 -28.62
C ARG A 60 -2.39 -7.03 -28.01
N GLU A 61 -2.89 -6.08 -27.27
CA GLU A 61 -2.06 -5.15 -26.52
C GLU A 61 -1.74 -5.72 -25.14
N ARG A 62 -0.63 -5.26 -24.55
CA ARG A 62 -0.15 -5.78 -23.27
C ARG A 62 -1.17 -5.58 -22.15
N HIS A 63 -1.93 -4.50 -22.15
CA HIS A 63 -2.93 -4.24 -21.11
C HIS A 63 -4.07 -5.27 -21.09
N GLU A 64 -4.38 -5.93 -22.21
CA GLU A 64 -5.45 -6.94 -22.27
C GLU A 64 -5.17 -8.19 -21.42
N ILE A 65 -3.90 -8.45 -21.12
CA ILE A 65 -3.48 -9.63 -20.34
C ILE A 65 -3.04 -9.28 -18.92
N VAL A 66 -2.88 -7.99 -18.62
CA VAL A 66 -2.52 -7.55 -17.28
C VAL A 66 -3.79 -7.63 -16.44
N ALA A 67 -3.82 -8.57 -15.50
CA ALA A 67 -4.93 -8.70 -14.57
C ALA A 67 -5.09 -7.41 -13.76
N SER A 68 -6.34 -7.01 -13.51
CA SER A 68 -6.60 -5.95 -12.54
C SER A 68 -6.11 -6.39 -11.16
N SER A 69 -5.67 -5.44 -10.35
CA SER A 69 -5.42 -5.64 -8.92
C SER A 69 -6.71 -5.73 -8.11
N ASP A 70 -7.86 -5.43 -8.72
CA ASP A 70 -9.15 -5.46 -8.05
C ASP A 70 -9.57 -6.90 -7.73
N LEU A 71 -10.28 -7.05 -6.61
CA LEU A 71 -10.86 -8.32 -6.22
C LEU A 71 -11.91 -8.74 -7.24
N THR A 72 -11.88 -10.03 -7.60
CA THR A 72 -13.00 -10.66 -8.30
C THR A 72 -14.25 -10.61 -7.41
N PRO A 73 -15.47 -10.71 -8.01
CA PRO A 73 -16.70 -10.74 -7.22
C PRO A 73 -16.73 -11.85 -6.16
N GLU A 74 -16.11 -13.00 -6.44
CA GLU A 74 -15.98 -14.12 -5.51
C GLU A 74 -15.07 -13.76 -4.34
N GLU A 75 -13.86 -13.24 -4.62
CA GLU A 75 -12.93 -12.80 -3.56
C GLU A 75 -13.52 -11.67 -2.71
N ALA A 76 -14.24 -10.73 -3.34
CA ALA A 76 -14.93 -9.65 -2.64
C ALA A 76 -16.03 -10.18 -1.71
N LEU A 77 -16.76 -11.22 -2.14
CA LEU A 77 -17.76 -11.89 -1.31
C LEU A 77 -17.10 -12.61 -0.13
N SER A 78 -16.05 -13.40 -0.37
CA SER A 78 -15.31 -14.09 0.68
C SER A 78 -14.72 -13.12 1.71
N LEU A 79 -14.17 -11.98 1.26
CA LEU A 79 -13.66 -10.94 2.16
C LEU A 79 -14.78 -10.33 3.02
N LYS A 80 -15.96 -10.12 2.43
CA LYS A 80 -17.12 -9.60 3.15
C LYS A 80 -17.61 -10.58 4.22
N GLU A 81 -17.71 -11.86 3.88
CA GLU A 81 -18.09 -12.92 4.82
C GLU A 81 -17.08 -13.01 5.97
N LEU A 82 -15.78 -13.08 5.65
CA LEU A 82 -14.71 -13.06 6.64
C LEU A 82 -14.79 -11.85 7.57
N THR A 83 -15.03 -10.66 7.02
CA THR A 83 -15.17 -9.42 7.83
C THR A 83 -16.36 -9.51 8.78
N GLN A 84 -17.50 -10.06 8.33
CA GLN A 84 -18.67 -10.26 9.16
C GLN A 84 -18.40 -11.27 10.28
N ASP A 85 -17.70 -12.36 10.00
CA ASP A 85 -17.41 -13.39 10.99
C ASP A 85 -16.39 -12.92 12.02
N ILE A 86 -15.36 -12.17 11.60
CA ILE A 86 -14.46 -11.46 12.52
C ILE A 86 -15.25 -10.51 13.43
N GLN A 87 -16.22 -9.77 12.88
CA GLN A 87 -17.03 -8.84 13.66
C GLN A 87 -17.90 -9.58 14.70
N LYS A 88 -18.55 -10.69 14.32
CA LYS A 88 -19.29 -11.57 15.25
C LYS A 88 -18.38 -12.13 16.34
N ALA A 89 -17.18 -12.58 15.97
CA ALA A 89 -16.20 -13.12 16.91
C ALA A 89 -15.75 -12.06 17.93
N LYS A 90 -15.51 -10.82 17.48
CA LYS A 90 -15.19 -9.68 18.35
C LYS A 90 -16.33 -9.32 19.31
N GLU A 91 -17.58 -9.45 18.88
CA GLU A 91 -18.76 -9.21 19.72
C GLU A 91 -18.90 -10.23 20.87
N ALA A 92 -18.32 -11.42 20.72
CA ALA A 92 -18.26 -12.40 21.82
C ALA A 92 -17.30 -11.98 22.95
N LEU A 93 -16.42 -11.00 22.74
CA LEU A 93 -15.50 -10.48 23.74
C LEU A 93 -16.09 -9.33 24.56
N THR A 94 -15.55 -9.11 25.76
CA THR A 94 -15.86 -7.89 26.51
C THR A 94 -15.27 -6.68 25.79
N ILE A 95 -15.83 -5.47 26.00
CA ILE A 95 -15.32 -4.23 25.38
C ILE A 95 -13.81 -4.06 25.62
N LEU A 96 -13.36 -4.40 26.84
CA LEU A 96 -11.96 -4.34 27.24
C LEU A 96 -11.09 -5.36 26.48
N ASP A 97 -11.50 -6.64 26.46
CA ASP A 97 -10.76 -7.70 25.78
C ASP A 97 -10.72 -7.47 24.27
N ARG A 98 -11.84 -7.00 23.68
CA ARG A 98 -11.92 -6.59 22.28
C ARG A 98 -10.89 -5.51 21.96
N LYS A 99 -10.83 -4.44 22.76
CA LYS A 99 -9.88 -3.34 22.54
C LYS A 99 -8.43 -3.80 22.63
N ILE A 100 -8.12 -4.69 23.59
CA ILE A 100 -6.79 -5.29 23.72
C ILE A 100 -6.43 -6.12 22.49
N VAL A 101 -7.37 -6.93 21.98
CA VAL A 101 -7.14 -7.73 20.76
C VAL A 101 -6.93 -6.85 19.54
N GLU A 102 -7.74 -5.82 19.33
CA GLU A 102 -7.60 -4.87 18.20
C GLU A 102 -6.21 -4.21 18.21
N MET A 103 -5.75 -3.74 19.37
CA MET A 103 -4.44 -3.09 19.49
C MET A 103 -3.27 -4.06 19.25
N VAL A 104 -3.32 -5.26 19.81
CA VAL A 104 -2.20 -6.20 19.73
C VAL A 104 -2.17 -6.91 18.38
N ALA A 105 -3.31 -7.41 17.90
CA ALA A 105 -3.36 -8.27 16.71
C ALA A 105 -3.51 -7.47 15.40
N GLU A 106 -4.27 -6.37 15.39
CA GLU A 106 -4.55 -5.62 14.16
C GLU A 106 -3.61 -4.43 13.98
N GLN A 107 -3.30 -3.73 15.07
CA GLN A 107 -2.42 -2.56 15.06
C GLN A 107 -0.95 -2.92 15.33
N GLY A 108 -0.67 -4.14 15.80
CA GLY A 108 0.68 -4.62 16.09
C GLY A 108 1.36 -3.92 17.28
N CYS A 109 0.58 -3.32 18.19
CA CYS A 109 1.13 -2.63 19.35
C CYS A 109 1.76 -3.60 20.36
N SER A 110 2.81 -3.16 21.06
CA SER A 110 3.37 -3.93 22.16
C SER A 110 2.42 -3.99 23.37
N TYR A 111 2.59 -4.97 24.25
CA TYR A 111 1.81 -5.05 25.49
C TYR A 111 1.99 -3.85 26.41
N LYS A 112 3.16 -3.19 26.36
CA LYS A 112 3.44 -1.98 27.16
C LYS A 112 2.68 -0.77 26.63
N GLU A 113 2.67 -0.57 25.31
CA GLU A 113 1.89 0.50 24.68
C GLU A 113 0.39 0.28 24.88
N THR A 114 -0.06 -0.96 24.77
CA THR A 114 -1.44 -1.36 25.04
C THR A 114 -1.83 -1.09 26.49
N ALA A 115 -0.98 -1.45 27.46
CA ALA A 115 -1.25 -1.18 28.87
C ALA A 115 -1.37 0.32 29.17
N ARG A 116 -0.57 1.17 28.52
CA ARG A 116 -0.67 2.63 28.66
C ARG A 116 -2.02 3.14 28.15
N CYS A 117 -2.38 2.81 26.90
CA CYS A 117 -3.64 3.25 26.29
C CYS A 117 -4.87 2.76 27.07
N ILE A 118 -4.87 1.48 27.49
CA ILE A 118 -5.99 0.93 28.25
C ILE A 118 -6.09 1.56 29.64
N SER A 119 -4.95 1.87 30.28
CA SER A 119 -4.96 2.53 31.59
C SER A 119 -5.50 3.97 31.55
N GLU A 120 -5.39 4.63 30.40
CA GLU A 120 -5.93 5.99 30.18
C GLU A 120 -7.45 5.99 29.98
N HIS A 121 -7.98 5.02 29.23
CA HIS A 121 -9.39 5.01 28.82
C HIS A 121 -10.28 4.04 29.61
N TYR A 122 -9.70 3.12 30.37
CA TYR A 122 -10.43 2.08 31.09
C TYR A 122 -9.94 1.99 32.53
N LYS A 123 -9.26 0.89 32.88
CA LYS A 123 -8.77 0.60 34.22
C LYS A 123 -7.25 0.48 34.17
N LYS A 124 -6.58 1.09 35.15
CA LYS A 124 -5.13 0.98 35.30
C LYS A 124 -4.69 -0.48 35.33
N MET A 125 -3.81 -0.85 34.41
CA MET A 125 -3.32 -2.22 34.24
C MET A 125 -1.87 -2.26 33.78
N SER A 126 -1.16 -3.32 34.17
CA SER A 126 0.20 -3.59 33.71
C SER A 126 0.19 -4.36 32.38
N ASP A 127 1.34 -4.35 31.70
CA ASP A 127 1.60 -5.15 30.51
C ASP A 127 1.41 -6.66 30.73
N VAL A 128 1.73 -7.16 31.92
CA VAL A 128 1.47 -8.56 32.32
C VAL A 128 -0.03 -8.86 32.35
N THR A 129 -0.82 -7.95 32.92
CA THR A 129 -2.28 -8.10 32.99
C THR A 129 -2.89 -8.02 31.59
N VAL A 130 -2.44 -7.09 30.74
CA VAL A 130 -2.84 -7.01 29.32
C VAL A 130 -2.54 -8.32 28.60
N LYS A 131 -1.35 -8.88 28.76
CA LYS A 131 -0.98 -10.17 28.16
C LYS A 131 -1.91 -11.29 28.61
N SER A 132 -2.28 -11.32 29.89
CA SER A 132 -3.22 -12.31 30.44
C SER A 132 -4.62 -12.18 29.80
N HIS A 133 -5.14 -10.94 29.70
CA HIS A 133 -6.40 -10.66 29.02
C HIS A 133 -6.37 -11.07 27.55
N TYR A 134 -5.30 -10.70 26.83
CA TYR A 134 -5.11 -11.06 25.43
C TYR A 134 -5.12 -12.59 25.25
N LEU A 135 -4.33 -13.35 26.03
CA LEU A 135 -4.31 -14.81 25.92
C LEU A 135 -5.66 -15.44 26.26
N LYS A 136 -6.39 -14.90 27.24
CA LYS A 136 -7.74 -15.36 27.58
C LYS A 136 -8.73 -15.09 26.44
N ALA A 137 -8.67 -13.91 25.82
CA ALA A 137 -9.47 -13.55 24.67
C ALA A 137 -9.19 -14.48 23.49
N ILE A 138 -7.91 -14.72 23.17
CA ILE A 138 -7.51 -15.65 22.10
C ILE A 138 -8.02 -17.07 22.36
N ARG A 139 -7.93 -17.58 23.61
CA ARG A 139 -8.51 -18.90 23.94
C ARG A 139 -10.02 -18.95 23.77
N LYS A 140 -10.74 -17.84 24.05
CA LYS A 140 -12.19 -17.75 23.85
C LYS A 140 -12.56 -17.69 22.37
N LEU A 141 -11.73 -17.04 21.56
CA LEU A 141 -11.90 -16.95 20.11
C LEU A 141 -11.49 -18.24 19.38
N ALA A 142 -10.54 -19.01 19.91
CA ALA A 142 -10.01 -20.21 19.27
C ALA A 142 -11.08 -21.20 18.75
N PRO A 143 -12.09 -21.62 19.53
CA PRO A 143 -13.14 -22.51 19.01
C PRO A 143 -14.08 -21.82 18.01
N LEU A 144 -14.23 -20.49 18.08
CA LEU A 144 -15.06 -19.72 17.15
C LEU A 144 -14.37 -19.50 15.80
N LEU A 145 -13.06 -19.72 15.74
CA LEU A 145 -12.21 -19.51 14.58
C LEU A 145 -11.61 -20.84 14.06
N GLU A 146 -12.05 -21.98 14.60
CA GLU A 146 -11.50 -23.30 14.28
C GLU A 146 -11.82 -23.71 12.83
N ASP A 147 -12.98 -23.30 12.31
CA ASP A 147 -13.41 -23.53 10.93
C ASP A 147 -12.66 -22.67 9.88
N TYR A 148 -11.79 -21.75 10.33
CA TYR A 148 -11.06 -20.80 9.46
C TYR A 148 -9.54 -21.07 9.40
N ARG A 149 -9.07 -22.21 9.93
CA ARG A 149 -7.68 -22.67 9.83
C ARG A 149 -7.45 -23.54 8.60
#